data_AF-A0A1Y3EX62-F1
#
_entry.id   AF-A0A1Y3EX62-F1
#
_cell.length_a   1.000
_cell.length_b   1.000
_cell.length_c   1.000
_cell.angle_alpha   90.00
_cell.angle_beta   90.00
_cell.angle_gamma   90.00
#
_symmetry.space_group_name_H-M   'P 1'
#
loop_
_entity.id
_entity.type
_entity.pdbx_description
1 polymer ?
#
loop_
_entity_poly.entity_id
_entity_poly.type
_entity_poly.pdbx_seq_one_letter_code
_entity_poly.pdbx_strand_id
1 'polypeptide(L)'
;MRHCSVTCGEGVRTRKLNCVVGRHHLLPDTDCQASLKPDTVAKCFLKECPKYRWLVSDWSKCTKFCGEENRVREVYCVNNYNQRAPPALCDESNKPPAVQLCLNDLCPYTWVPGPWSTCSKTCGHGEEFRLLFCVKKGSDAGGAEVPAHLCKALPEPITKRQCFHGPCDSKYFWHPEPWTACSVHCGWGIQERRLKCVDRNGLKMAKEYCSLELRPKKRRRCFVKNCEPRDCDEVRETRNATTDGHYHVWVYGNKVKVYCYGMASLHPKEYLTVNPETNFAEFYDKRLLYPFTCPYNGMRNDSCQCADELTPNPGMTRFHKIQVDLHNMRVKLDDKLFSTTERGGFVPYATAGDCYSAVNCPQGRFSIDLRGTGFRVSQKTAWMHEGHRAFSEVKRNTVSQLWCRFIYNYSSVFYCFG
;
A
#
# COMPACT_ATOMS: atom_id res chain seq x y z
N MET A 1 -64.65 -30.52 41.97
CA MET A 1 -64.38 -29.17 41.40
C MET A 1 -63.27 -29.32 40.36
N ARG A 2 -63.39 -28.68 39.19
CA ARG A 2 -62.41 -28.81 38.09
C ARG A 2 -61.09 -28.09 38.42
N HIS A 3 -60.01 -28.57 37.80
CA HIS A 3 -58.66 -28.01 37.87
C HIS A 3 -58.63 -26.52 37.50
N CYS A 4 -57.68 -25.77 38.06
CA CYS A 4 -57.45 -24.37 37.73
C CYS A 4 -56.95 -24.26 36.27
N SER A 5 -57.30 -23.20 35.54
CA SER A 5 -56.89 -22.97 34.15
C SER A 5 -55.39 -22.75 33.97
N VAL A 6 -54.69 -22.45 35.06
CA VAL A 6 -53.24 -22.24 35.11
C VAL A 6 -52.60 -23.23 36.07
N THR A 7 -51.30 -23.46 35.93
CA THR A 7 -50.50 -24.33 36.83
C THR A 7 -49.79 -23.56 37.94
N CYS A 8 -49.74 -22.22 37.85
CA CYS A 8 -49.19 -21.29 38.83
C CYS A 8 -49.87 -19.91 38.68
N GLY A 9 -49.83 -19.07 39.71
CA GLY A 9 -50.39 -17.71 39.67
C GLY A 9 -51.92 -17.64 39.72
N GLU A 10 -52.48 -16.56 39.19
CA GLU A 10 -53.94 -16.33 39.14
C GLU A 10 -54.56 -16.98 37.91
N GLY A 11 -55.63 -17.75 38.13
CA GLY A 11 -56.43 -18.32 37.05
C GLY A 11 -57.88 -18.49 37.45
N VAL A 12 -58.61 -19.26 36.65
CA VAL A 12 -60.05 -19.50 36.85
C VAL A 12 -60.36 -20.99 36.85
N ARG A 13 -61.27 -21.41 37.71
CA ARG A 13 -61.84 -22.76 37.71
C ARG A 13 -63.33 -22.69 37.40
N THR A 14 -63.79 -23.59 36.53
CA THR A 14 -65.21 -23.67 36.15
C THR A 14 -65.90 -24.84 36.85
N ARG A 15 -67.12 -24.64 37.33
CA ARG A 15 -67.98 -25.71 37.82
C ARG A 15 -69.24 -25.78 36.96
N LYS A 16 -69.67 -27.02 36.66
CA LYS A 16 -70.97 -27.24 36.04
C LYS A 16 -72.03 -27.22 37.14
N LEU A 17 -73.06 -26.41 36.96
CA LEU A 17 -74.23 -26.39 37.82
C LEU A 17 -75.28 -27.31 37.23
N ASN A 18 -76.04 -27.96 38.10
CA ASN A 18 -77.20 -28.74 37.73
C ASN A 18 -78.38 -28.20 38.55
N CYS A 19 -79.51 -27.92 37.88
CA CYS A 19 -80.74 -27.55 38.55
C CYS A 19 -81.37 -28.80 39.17
N VAL A 20 -81.67 -28.79 40.48
CA VAL A 20 -82.23 -29.94 41.18
C VAL A 20 -83.37 -29.53 42.11
N VAL A 21 -84.37 -30.40 42.23
CA VAL A 21 -85.45 -30.29 43.23
C VAL A 21 -85.37 -31.49 44.17
N GLY A 22 -85.28 -31.22 45.48
CA GLY A 22 -85.02 -32.26 46.48
C GLY A 22 -83.61 -32.86 46.35
N ARG A 23 -83.45 -34.15 46.69
CA ARG A 23 -82.13 -34.81 46.70
C ARG A 23 -81.68 -35.42 45.38
N HIS A 24 -82.58 -35.75 44.44
CA HIS A 24 -82.22 -36.58 43.29
C HIS A 24 -82.88 -36.25 41.94
N HIS A 25 -83.75 -35.24 41.83
CA HIS A 25 -84.42 -34.95 40.56
C HIS A 25 -83.77 -33.77 39.83
N LEU A 26 -83.18 -34.05 38.65
CA LEU A 26 -82.57 -33.05 37.75
C LEU A 26 -83.66 -32.36 36.93
N LEU A 27 -83.58 -31.04 36.83
CA LEU A 27 -84.49 -30.21 36.03
C LEU A 27 -83.74 -29.45 34.92
N PRO A 28 -84.46 -29.00 33.87
CA PRO A 28 -83.96 -28.00 32.94
C PRO A 28 -83.46 -26.74 33.66
N ASP A 29 -82.39 -26.14 33.14
CA ASP A 29 -81.75 -24.96 33.75
C ASP A 29 -82.64 -23.69 33.73
N THR A 30 -83.75 -23.74 32.98
CA THR A 30 -84.80 -22.70 32.93
C THR A 30 -85.64 -22.65 34.20
N ASP A 31 -85.77 -23.77 34.90
CA ASP A 31 -86.64 -23.90 36.07
C ASP A 31 -85.96 -23.37 37.34
N CYS A 32 -84.64 -23.16 37.28
CA CYS A 32 -83.86 -22.51 38.33
C CYS A 32 -83.80 -20.98 38.10
N GLN A 33 -84.20 -20.21 39.12
CA GLN A 33 -84.21 -18.75 39.07
C GLN A 33 -82.79 -18.20 38.81
N ALA A 34 -82.65 -17.37 37.75
CA ALA A 34 -81.36 -16.85 37.31
C ALA A 34 -80.61 -16.03 38.37
N SER A 35 -81.32 -15.29 39.22
CA SER A 35 -80.74 -14.46 40.30
C SER A 35 -80.13 -15.28 41.44
N LEU A 36 -80.50 -16.56 41.57
CA LEU A 36 -79.99 -17.46 42.61
C LEU A 36 -78.94 -18.44 42.06
N LYS A 37 -78.60 -18.36 40.77
CA LYS A 37 -77.57 -19.19 40.16
C LYS A 37 -76.20 -18.81 40.74
N PRO A 38 -75.50 -19.74 41.43
CA PRO A 38 -74.16 -19.46 41.93
C PRO A 38 -73.19 -19.18 40.79
N ASP A 39 -72.09 -18.48 41.05
CA ASP A 39 -71.07 -18.26 40.01
C ASP A 39 -70.51 -19.59 39.50
N THR A 40 -70.49 -19.75 38.18
CA THR A 40 -69.92 -20.92 37.49
C THR A 40 -68.40 -20.81 37.36
N VAL A 41 -67.86 -19.61 37.50
CA VAL A 41 -66.44 -19.28 37.42
C VAL A 41 -65.98 -18.76 38.78
N ALA A 42 -64.96 -19.38 39.35
CA ALA A 42 -64.32 -18.89 40.57
C ALA A 42 -62.84 -18.65 40.29
N LYS A 43 -62.28 -17.57 40.84
CA LYS A 43 -60.83 -17.34 40.83
C LYS A 43 -60.12 -18.43 41.62
N CYS A 44 -58.96 -18.86 41.12
CA CYS A 44 -58.03 -19.72 41.82
C CYS A 44 -56.66 -19.05 41.87
N PHE A 45 -56.02 -19.10 43.03
CA PHE A 45 -54.67 -18.60 43.25
C PHE A 45 -53.79 -19.80 43.59
N LEU A 46 -52.93 -20.16 42.66
CA LEU A 46 -51.89 -21.18 42.88
C LEU A 46 -50.61 -20.51 43.38
N LYS A 47 -49.58 -21.32 43.65
CA LYS A 47 -48.24 -20.81 43.99
C LYS A 47 -47.76 -19.84 42.91
N GLU A 48 -47.00 -18.82 43.31
CA GLU A 48 -46.41 -17.85 42.38
C GLU A 48 -45.69 -18.55 41.23
N CYS A 49 -45.81 -18.00 40.02
CA CYS A 49 -45.14 -18.58 38.87
C CYS A 49 -43.61 -18.47 39.00
N PRO A 50 -42.88 -19.57 38.74
CA PRO A 50 -41.43 -19.53 38.75
C PRO A 50 -40.95 -18.52 37.72
N LYS A 51 -40.08 -17.62 38.17
CA LYS A 51 -39.41 -16.65 37.30
C LYS A 51 -38.16 -17.29 36.72
N TYR A 52 -37.89 -17.01 35.45
CA TYR A 52 -36.74 -17.55 34.73
C TYR A 52 -35.77 -16.44 34.37
N ARG A 53 -34.47 -16.76 34.42
CA ARG A 53 -33.40 -15.83 34.07
C ARG A 53 -32.22 -16.57 33.45
N TRP A 54 -31.47 -15.87 32.61
CA TRP A 54 -30.22 -16.38 32.06
C TRP A 54 -29.11 -16.36 33.11
N LEU A 55 -28.34 -17.45 33.17
CA LEU A 55 -27.06 -17.53 33.86
C LEU A 55 -25.95 -17.86 32.88
N VAL A 56 -24.74 -17.45 33.23
CA VAL A 56 -23.54 -17.59 32.41
C VAL A 56 -22.40 -18.19 33.23
N SER A 57 -21.56 -18.99 32.58
CA SER A 57 -20.28 -19.43 33.17
C SER A 57 -19.18 -18.38 32.98
N ASP A 58 -18.03 -18.64 33.59
CA ASP A 58 -16.79 -17.96 33.24
C ASP A 58 -16.42 -18.24 31.77
N TRP A 59 -15.68 -17.31 31.18
CA TRP A 59 -15.15 -17.46 29.82
C TRP A 59 -13.99 -18.45 29.77
N SER A 60 -13.88 -19.20 28.67
CA SER A 60 -12.68 -19.98 28.36
C SER A 60 -11.46 -19.06 28.22
N LYS A 61 -10.26 -19.61 28.51
CA LYS A 61 -8.99 -18.88 28.29
C LYS A 61 -8.73 -18.74 26.79
N CYS A 62 -8.15 -17.60 26.38
CA CYS A 62 -7.63 -17.39 25.03
C CYS A 62 -6.26 -18.08 24.90
N THR A 63 -6.02 -18.77 23.78
CA THR A 63 -4.74 -19.46 23.52
C THR A 63 -3.80 -18.64 22.64
N LYS A 64 -4.36 -17.76 21.79
CA LYS A 64 -3.63 -16.87 20.89
C LYS A 64 -3.75 -15.43 21.39
N PHE A 65 -2.67 -14.67 21.18
CA PHE A 65 -2.62 -13.23 21.48
C PHE A 65 -3.27 -12.37 20.39
N CYS A 66 -3.44 -12.90 19.17
CA CYS A 66 -3.98 -12.20 18.01
C CYS A 66 -4.72 -13.19 17.09
N GLY A 67 -5.58 -12.65 16.23
CA GLY A 67 -6.26 -13.42 15.19
C GLY A 67 -7.75 -13.59 15.43
N GLU A 68 -8.38 -14.40 14.60
CA GLU A 68 -9.80 -14.75 14.74
C GLU A 68 -9.93 -15.91 15.77
N GLU A 69 -9.75 -15.59 17.05
CA GLU A 69 -9.98 -16.53 18.16
C GLU A 69 -11.15 -16.06 19.03
N ASN A 70 -12.04 -16.99 19.32
CA ASN A 70 -13.19 -16.78 20.18
C ASN A 70 -12.95 -17.44 21.53
N ARG A 71 -13.32 -16.74 22.61
CA ARG A 71 -13.60 -17.36 23.90
C ARG A 71 -15.08 -17.72 23.98
N VAL A 72 -15.36 -18.86 24.60
CA VAL A 72 -16.71 -19.40 24.75
C VAL A 72 -17.07 -19.50 26.23
N ARG A 73 -18.37 -19.37 26.52
CA ARG A 73 -18.94 -19.62 27.84
C ARG A 73 -20.27 -20.34 27.68
N GLU A 74 -20.68 -21.06 28.71
CA GLU A 74 -22.03 -21.62 28.75
C GLU A 74 -23.04 -20.53 29.09
N VAL A 75 -24.18 -20.55 28.39
CA VAL A 75 -25.35 -19.70 28.67
C VAL A 75 -26.56 -20.62 28.82
N TYR A 76 -27.17 -20.63 30.01
CA TYR A 76 -28.26 -21.54 30.32
C TYR A 76 -29.37 -20.85 31.12
N CYS A 77 -30.60 -21.29 30.89
CA CYS A 77 -31.78 -20.76 31.57
C CYS A 77 -31.93 -21.45 32.93
N VAL A 78 -32.24 -20.68 33.97
CA VAL A 78 -32.55 -21.21 35.30
C VAL A 78 -33.83 -20.60 35.87
N ASN A 79 -34.48 -21.36 36.75
CA ASN A 79 -35.59 -20.85 37.56
C ASN A 79 -35.07 -20.00 38.75
N ASN A 80 -36.01 -19.49 39.55
CA ASN A 80 -35.77 -18.76 40.79
C ASN A 80 -35.04 -19.56 41.87
N TYR A 81 -34.94 -20.89 41.74
CA TYR A 81 -34.18 -21.79 42.63
C TYR A 81 -32.81 -22.18 42.03
N ASN A 82 -32.36 -21.50 40.97
CA ASN A 82 -31.11 -21.77 40.24
C ASN A 82 -31.03 -23.18 39.61
N GLN A 83 -32.16 -23.83 39.38
CA GLN A 83 -32.21 -25.13 38.68
C GLN A 83 -32.30 -24.91 37.17
N ARG A 84 -31.60 -25.75 36.38
CA ARG A 84 -31.65 -25.68 34.91
C ARG A 84 -33.08 -25.86 34.40
N ALA A 85 -33.46 -24.97 33.50
CA ALA A 85 -34.74 -24.94 32.83
C ALA A 85 -34.57 -24.93 31.30
N PRO A 86 -35.59 -25.34 30.53
CA PRO A 86 -35.59 -25.21 29.09
C PRO A 86 -35.33 -23.75 28.64
N PRO A 87 -34.47 -23.51 27.63
CA PRO A 87 -34.15 -22.17 27.12
C PRO A 87 -35.38 -21.31 26.77
N ALA A 88 -36.44 -21.94 26.25
CA ALA A 88 -37.67 -21.28 25.83
C ALA A 88 -38.46 -20.60 26.97
N LEU A 89 -38.15 -20.90 28.24
CA LEU A 89 -38.79 -20.27 29.39
C LEU A 89 -38.12 -18.96 29.79
N CYS A 90 -36.89 -18.71 29.32
CA CYS A 90 -36.21 -17.44 29.47
C CYS A 90 -36.47 -16.53 28.27
N ASP A 91 -36.51 -15.21 28.50
CA ASP A 91 -36.69 -14.23 27.44
C ASP A 91 -35.45 -14.17 26.53
N GLU A 92 -35.61 -14.59 25.27
CA GLU A 92 -34.54 -14.60 24.26
C GLU A 92 -33.97 -13.19 23.97
N SER A 93 -34.76 -12.13 24.14
CA SER A 93 -34.32 -10.74 23.91
C SER A 93 -33.17 -10.33 24.82
N ASN A 94 -33.09 -10.95 25.99
CA ASN A 94 -32.09 -10.66 27.03
C ASN A 94 -31.01 -11.74 27.14
N LYS A 95 -30.93 -12.65 26.16
CA LYS A 95 -29.97 -13.75 26.16
C LYS A 95 -28.54 -13.24 25.99
N PRO A 96 -27.64 -13.47 26.96
CA PRO A 96 -26.25 -13.06 26.84
C PRO A 96 -25.52 -13.81 25.70
N PRO A 97 -24.50 -13.21 25.07
CA PRO A 97 -23.71 -13.89 24.05
C PRO A 97 -22.90 -15.04 24.67
N ALA A 98 -22.91 -16.21 24.01
CA ALA A 98 -22.14 -17.40 24.40
C ALA A 98 -20.71 -17.41 23.81
N VAL A 99 -20.46 -16.56 22.82
CA VAL A 99 -19.20 -16.48 22.07
C VAL A 99 -18.76 -15.02 22.03
N GLN A 100 -17.48 -14.75 22.29
CA GLN A 100 -16.89 -13.42 22.17
C GLN A 100 -15.48 -13.51 21.61
N LEU A 101 -15.07 -12.53 20.80
CA LEU A 101 -13.69 -12.42 20.32
C LEU A 101 -12.71 -12.16 21.48
N CYS A 102 -11.54 -12.78 21.41
CA CYS A 102 -10.44 -12.54 22.33
C CYS A 102 -9.79 -11.19 22.04
N LEU A 103 -9.99 -10.21 22.92
CA LEU A 103 -9.27 -8.93 22.89
C LEU A 103 -8.01 -9.04 23.76
N ASN A 104 -6.85 -8.78 23.17
CA ASN A 104 -5.57 -8.84 23.89
C ASN A 104 -4.66 -7.67 23.50
N ASP A 105 -4.36 -6.81 24.46
CA ASP A 105 -3.53 -5.61 24.27
C ASP A 105 -2.07 -5.95 23.92
N LEU A 106 -1.62 -7.16 24.29
CA LEU A 106 -0.30 -7.69 23.96
C LEU A 106 -0.18 -8.13 22.49
N CYS A 107 -1.24 -7.99 21.68
CA CYS A 107 -1.17 -8.38 20.28
C CYS A 107 -0.06 -7.61 19.55
N PRO A 108 0.94 -8.28 18.95
CA PRO A 108 2.01 -7.62 18.17
C PRO A 108 1.53 -6.97 16.86
N TYR A 109 0.23 -6.98 16.54
CA TYR A 109 -0.31 -6.35 15.34
C TYR A 109 -1.24 -5.18 15.68
N THR A 110 -1.46 -4.29 14.72
CA THR A 110 -2.38 -3.15 14.88
C THR A 110 -3.04 -2.78 13.57
N TRP A 111 -4.28 -2.27 13.64
CA TRP A 111 -4.93 -1.64 12.52
C TRP A 111 -4.34 -0.25 12.25
N VAL A 112 -3.96 -0.02 11.00
CA VAL A 112 -3.54 1.28 10.47
C VAL A 112 -4.56 1.73 9.43
N PRO A 113 -5.30 2.82 9.69
CA PRO A 113 -6.24 3.34 8.72
C PRO A 113 -5.52 4.06 7.58
N GLY A 114 -5.88 3.71 6.35
CA GLY A 114 -5.47 4.41 5.15
C GLY A 114 -6.08 5.82 5.03
N PRO A 115 -5.69 6.57 3.98
CA PRO A 115 -6.29 7.88 3.71
C PRO A 115 -7.77 7.74 3.35
N TRP A 116 -8.57 8.74 3.75
CA TRP A 116 -9.93 8.89 3.26
C TRP A 116 -9.96 9.14 1.74
N SER A 117 -10.94 8.54 1.08
CA SER A 117 -11.31 8.82 -0.31
C SER A 117 -11.73 10.28 -0.48
N THR A 118 -11.93 10.68 -1.72
CA THR A 118 -12.72 11.89 -2.00
C THR A 118 -14.16 11.67 -1.54
N CYS A 119 -14.82 12.76 -1.12
CA CYS A 119 -16.25 12.75 -0.81
C CYS A 119 -17.04 12.26 -2.03
N SER A 120 -18.04 11.41 -1.83
CA SER A 120 -18.88 10.87 -2.91
C SER A 120 -19.69 11.94 -3.65
N LYS A 121 -19.84 13.13 -3.07
CA LYS A 121 -20.47 14.29 -3.70
C LYS A 121 -19.56 15.50 -3.66
N THR A 122 -19.65 16.34 -4.68
CA THR A 122 -18.92 17.61 -4.78
C THR A 122 -19.61 18.76 -4.05
N CYS A 123 -20.89 18.59 -3.68
CA CYS A 123 -21.69 19.49 -2.85
C CYS A 123 -22.67 18.69 -1.98
N GLY A 124 -23.19 19.32 -0.93
CA GLY A 124 -24.12 18.71 0.01
C GLY A 124 -23.47 17.61 0.86
N HIS A 125 -24.32 16.72 1.41
CA HIS A 125 -23.90 15.58 2.20
C HIS A 125 -23.53 14.39 1.31
N GLY A 126 -22.31 13.90 1.49
CA GLY A 126 -21.79 12.68 0.89
C GLY A 126 -21.11 11.78 1.91
N GLU A 127 -20.38 10.79 1.42
CA GLU A 127 -19.67 9.80 2.21
C GLU A 127 -18.22 9.67 1.73
N GLU A 128 -17.31 9.45 2.68
CA GLU A 128 -15.92 9.11 2.44
C GLU A 128 -15.63 7.72 3.01
N PHE A 129 -14.78 6.98 2.31
CA PHE A 129 -14.39 5.62 2.65
C PHE A 129 -12.87 5.56 2.84
N ARG A 130 -12.38 4.62 3.65
CA ARG A 130 -10.95 4.32 3.75
C ARG A 130 -10.73 2.83 3.97
N LEU A 131 -9.57 2.36 3.54
CA LEU A 131 -9.11 1.00 3.79
C LEU A 131 -8.42 0.89 5.15
N LEU A 132 -8.43 -0.30 5.74
CA LEU A 132 -7.66 -0.65 6.93
C LEU A 132 -6.54 -1.60 6.55
N PHE A 133 -5.40 -1.44 7.18
CA PHE A 133 -4.22 -2.28 6.98
C PHE A 133 -3.81 -2.90 8.31
N CYS A 134 -3.56 -4.20 8.33
CA CYS A 134 -3.03 -4.87 9.50
C CYS A 134 -1.51 -4.86 9.41
N VAL A 135 -0.83 -4.30 10.42
CA VAL A 135 0.64 -4.18 10.43
C VAL A 135 1.22 -4.70 11.74
N LYS A 136 2.48 -5.13 11.73
CA LYS A 136 3.23 -5.49 12.95
C LYS A 136 3.65 -4.23 13.73
N LYS A 137 3.40 -4.20 15.04
CA LYS A 137 3.90 -3.20 16.00
C LYS A 137 5.42 -3.34 16.11
N GLY A 138 6.14 -2.21 16.13
CA GLY A 138 7.58 -2.19 16.38
C GLY A 138 8.42 -1.77 15.17
N SER A 139 8.45 -0.45 14.98
CA SER A 139 9.50 0.42 14.40
C SER A 139 8.77 1.62 13.82
N ASP A 140 9.16 2.83 14.19
CA ASP A 140 8.54 4.10 13.75
C ASP A 140 8.49 4.29 12.22
N ALA A 141 9.11 3.37 11.47
CA ALA A 141 9.10 3.24 10.02
C ALA A 141 7.91 2.44 9.44
N GLY A 142 6.81 2.23 10.18
CA GLY A 142 5.60 1.60 9.64
C GLY A 142 5.76 0.12 9.31
N GLY A 143 5.56 -0.72 10.33
CA GLY A 143 5.75 -2.17 10.22
C GLY A 143 5.08 -2.81 9.00
N ALA A 144 5.66 -3.93 8.54
CA ALA A 144 5.20 -4.66 7.38
C ALA A 144 3.70 -5.00 7.45
N GLU A 145 3.00 -4.86 6.32
CA GLU A 145 1.62 -5.32 6.19
C GLU A 145 1.58 -6.84 6.34
N VAL A 146 0.68 -7.30 7.20
CA VAL A 146 0.45 -8.71 7.44
C VAL A 146 -1.00 -9.04 7.09
N PRO A 147 -1.36 -10.32 6.93
CA PRO A 147 -2.74 -10.71 6.63
C PRO A 147 -3.75 -10.12 7.61
N ALA A 148 -4.84 -9.57 7.08
CA ALA A 148 -5.88 -8.87 7.85
C ALA A 148 -6.47 -9.68 9.02
N HIS A 149 -6.53 -11.02 8.88
CA HIS A 149 -7.06 -11.90 9.92
C HIS A 149 -6.29 -11.81 11.24
N LEU A 150 -5.01 -11.40 11.23
CA LEU A 150 -4.20 -11.23 12.43
C LEU A 150 -4.66 -10.05 13.30
N CYS A 151 -5.29 -9.05 12.72
CA CYS A 151 -5.83 -7.89 13.44
C CYS A 151 -7.34 -8.00 13.71
N LYS A 152 -8.06 -9.02 13.22
CA LYS A 152 -9.53 -9.13 13.37
C LYS A 152 -10.03 -9.12 14.81
N ALA A 153 -9.25 -9.64 15.76
CA ALA A 153 -9.56 -9.59 17.18
C ALA A 153 -9.49 -8.17 17.78
N LEU A 154 -8.84 -7.23 17.08
CA LEU A 154 -8.64 -5.86 17.53
C LEU A 154 -9.79 -4.96 17.06
N PRO A 155 -10.13 -3.91 17.83
CA PRO A 155 -11.15 -2.94 17.42
C PRO A 155 -10.83 -2.32 16.06
N GLU A 156 -11.75 -2.48 15.10
CA GLU A 156 -11.61 -1.90 13.76
C GLU A 156 -11.83 -0.38 13.81
N PRO A 157 -10.90 0.44 13.27
CA PRO A 157 -11.12 1.86 13.12
C PRO A 157 -12.26 2.16 12.15
N ILE A 158 -12.93 3.31 12.29
CA ILE A 158 -14.01 3.73 11.39
C ILE A 158 -13.59 3.63 9.91
N THR A 159 -14.36 2.98 9.05
CA THR A 159 -14.03 2.84 7.60
C THR A 159 -14.87 3.72 6.70
N LYS A 160 -15.92 4.32 7.27
CA LYS A 160 -16.89 5.16 6.60
C LYS A 160 -17.18 6.39 7.45
N ARG A 161 -17.28 7.57 6.83
CA ARG A 161 -17.74 8.80 7.50
C ARG A 161 -18.53 9.70 6.55
N GLN A 162 -19.35 10.57 7.12
CA GLN A 162 -20.04 11.61 6.36
C GLN A 162 -19.09 12.78 6.05
N CYS A 163 -19.28 13.40 4.90
CA CYS A 163 -18.62 14.63 4.46
C CYS A 163 -19.67 15.65 4.01
N PHE A 164 -19.38 16.94 4.21
CA PHE A 164 -20.20 18.05 3.74
C PHE A 164 -19.34 19.04 2.98
N HIS A 165 -19.65 19.27 1.70
CA HIS A 165 -18.90 20.16 0.81
C HIS A 165 -19.57 21.53 0.61
N GLY A 166 -20.49 21.90 1.50
CA GLY A 166 -21.29 23.12 1.38
C GLY A 166 -22.60 22.90 0.61
N PRO A 167 -23.56 23.85 0.69
CA PRO A 167 -24.82 23.76 -0.05
C PRO A 167 -24.59 23.69 -1.57
N CYS A 168 -25.37 22.86 -2.28
CA CYS A 168 -25.29 22.76 -3.74
C CYS A 168 -25.70 24.05 -4.47
N ASP A 169 -26.48 24.90 -3.81
CA ASP A 169 -26.90 26.18 -4.37
C ASP A 169 -25.86 27.29 -4.22
N SER A 170 -24.73 27.02 -3.55
CA SER A 170 -23.67 28.01 -3.34
C SER A 170 -23.13 28.54 -4.67
N LYS A 171 -22.91 29.86 -4.73
CA LYS A 171 -22.30 30.51 -5.90
C LYS A 171 -20.79 30.21 -6.02
N TYR A 172 -20.14 30.02 -4.87
CA TYR A 172 -18.69 29.76 -4.76
C TYR A 172 -18.43 28.61 -3.81
N PHE A 173 -17.42 27.79 -4.11
CA PHE A 173 -17.03 26.65 -3.28
C PHE A 173 -15.53 26.39 -3.29
N TRP A 174 -15.04 25.74 -2.24
CA TRP A 174 -13.65 25.31 -2.15
C TRP A 174 -13.42 24.07 -3.02
N HIS A 175 -12.56 24.22 -4.02
CA HIS A 175 -12.07 23.13 -4.84
C HIS A 175 -10.69 22.65 -4.34
N PRO A 176 -10.59 21.44 -3.77
CA PRO A 176 -9.31 20.87 -3.37
C PRO A 176 -8.55 20.28 -4.56
N GLU A 177 -7.29 20.65 -4.71
CA GLU A 177 -6.38 19.99 -5.66
C GLU A 177 -5.98 18.58 -5.19
N PRO A 178 -5.40 17.75 -6.07
CA PRO A 178 -4.80 16.47 -5.67
C PRO A 178 -3.78 16.64 -4.54
N TRP A 179 -3.72 15.63 -3.67
CA TRP A 179 -2.72 15.56 -2.62
C TRP A 179 -1.31 15.39 -3.22
N THR A 180 -0.31 16.01 -2.61
CA THR A 180 1.10 15.77 -2.93
C THR A 180 1.48 14.31 -2.67
N ALA A 181 2.65 13.89 -3.15
CA ALA A 181 3.29 12.69 -2.63
C ALA A 181 3.43 12.77 -1.09
N CYS A 182 3.47 11.61 -0.44
CA CYS A 182 3.70 11.53 1.00
C CYS A 182 5.08 12.12 1.33
N SER A 183 5.19 12.89 2.42
CA SER A 183 6.45 13.52 2.84
C SER A 183 7.53 12.51 3.20
N VAL A 184 7.13 11.27 3.46
CA VAL A 184 8.00 10.12 3.67
C VAL A 184 7.72 9.11 2.58
N HIS A 185 8.72 8.30 2.29
CA HIS A 185 8.61 7.24 1.31
C HIS A 185 8.33 5.86 1.93
N CYS A 186 8.37 5.79 3.26
CA CYS A 186 8.05 4.60 4.03
C CYS A 186 7.36 5.01 5.34
N GLY A 187 6.39 4.22 5.79
CA GLY A 187 5.70 4.46 7.06
C GLY A 187 4.84 5.73 7.07
N TRP A 188 4.77 6.40 8.22
CA TRP A 188 3.88 7.53 8.46
C TRP A 188 4.49 8.86 7.99
N GLY A 189 3.76 9.59 7.16
CA GLY A 189 4.14 10.95 6.77
C GLY A 189 2.94 11.87 6.62
N ILE A 190 3.17 12.98 5.90
CA ILE A 190 2.19 14.03 5.67
C ILE A 190 2.04 14.27 4.17
N GLN A 191 0.81 14.33 3.70
CA GLN A 191 0.47 14.88 2.38
C GLN A 191 -0.14 16.26 2.54
N GLU A 192 0.17 17.14 1.61
CA GLU A 192 -0.39 18.48 1.54
C GLU A 192 -1.17 18.68 0.24
N ARG A 193 -2.08 19.64 0.21
CA ARG A 193 -2.77 20.03 -1.02
C ARG A 193 -3.08 21.52 -1.01
N ARG A 194 -3.22 22.08 -2.20
CA ARG A 194 -3.69 23.45 -2.37
C ARG A 194 -5.21 23.45 -2.52
N LEU A 195 -5.81 24.56 -2.15
CA LEU A 195 -7.26 24.78 -2.28
C LEU A 195 -7.46 26.05 -3.11
N LYS A 196 -8.35 25.98 -4.07
CA LYS A 196 -8.79 27.12 -4.89
C LYS A 196 -10.24 27.43 -4.53
N CYS A 197 -10.58 28.72 -4.41
CA CYS A 197 -11.97 29.13 -4.41
C CYS A 197 -12.41 29.22 -5.88
N VAL A 198 -13.53 28.60 -6.23
CA VAL A 198 -14.03 28.60 -7.60
C VAL A 198 -15.52 28.89 -7.65
N ASP A 199 -16.00 29.39 -8.78
CA ASP A 199 -17.44 29.52 -9.07
C ASP A 199 -18.04 28.21 -9.64
N ARG A 200 -19.33 28.22 -9.99
CA ARG A 200 -20.03 27.08 -10.60
C ARG A 200 -19.43 26.61 -11.94
N ASN A 201 -18.72 27.49 -12.64
CA ASN A 201 -18.08 27.17 -13.92
C ASN A 201 -16.62 26.72 -13.73
N GLY A 202 -16.12 26.63 -12.49
CA GLY A 202 -14.75 26.25 -12.17
C GLY A 202 -13.73 27.39 -12.30
N LEU A 203 -14.18 28.62 -12.51
CA LEU A 203 -13.30 29.79 -12.60
C LEU A 203 -12.77 30.15 -11.22
N LYS A 204 -11.46 30.41 -11.15
CA LYS A 204 -10.77 30.76 -9.91
C LYS A 204 -11.20 32.15 -9.42
N MET A 205 -11.73 32.20 -8.21
CA MET A 205 -12.15 33.41 -7.53
C MET A 205 -11.19 33.77 -6.38
N ALA A 206 -11.32 35.00 -5.89
CA ALA A 206 -10.64 35.44 -4.67
C ALA A 206 -11.09 34.59 -3.47
N LYS A 207 -10.21 34.38 -2.48
CA LYS A 207 -10.46 33.40 -1.40
C LYS A 207 -11.60 33.81 -0.47
N GLU A 208 -11.87 35.11 -0.41
CA GLU A 208 -12.84 35.78 0.45
C GLU A 208 -14.29 35.42 0.07
N TYR A 209 -14.52 35.01 -1.19
CA TYR A 209 -15.83 34.56 -1.67
C TYR A 209 -16.22 33.17 -1.15
N CYS A 210 -15.26 32.36 -0.72
CA CYS A 210 -15.52 31.03 -0.20
C CYS A 210 -15.53 31.03 1.33
N SER A 211 -16.59 30.48 1.93
CA SER A 211 -16.73 30.39 3.39
C SER A 211 -15.56 29.65 4.02
N LEU A 212 -14.94 30.25 5.05
CA LEU A 212 -13.82 29.65 5.78
C LEU A 212 -14.23 28.41 6.59
N GLU A 213 -15.49 28.32 7.02
CA GLU A 213 -16.03 27.18 7.78
C GLU A 213 -16.12 25.92 6.92
N LEU A 214 -16.38 26.09 5.63
CA LEU A 214 -16.48 25.00 4.65
C LEU A 214 -15.11 24.65 4.05
N ARG A 215 -14.02 25.22 4.56
CA ARG A 215 -12.68 25.04 4.00
C ARG A 215 -12.16 23.63 4.28
N PRO A 216 -11.89 22.80 3.25
CA PRO A 216 -11.34 21.47 3.45
C PRO A 216 -9.96 21.49 4.11
N LYS A 217 -9.55 20.39 4.74
CA LYS A 217 -8.19 20.26 5.31
C LYS A 217 -7.14 20.31 4.20
N LYS A 218 -6.04 21.02 4.46
CA LYS A 218 -4.87 21.14 3.58
C LYS A 218 -3.77 20.12 3.84
N ARG A 219 -3.78 19.47 5.00
CA ARG A 219 -2.78 18.52 5.45
C ARG A 219 -3.48 17.25 5.92
N ARG A 220 -2.94 16.09 5.57
CA ARG A 220 -3.39 14.79 6.09
C ARG A 220 -2.21 13.86 6.35
N ARG A 221 -2.41 12.91 7.26
CA ARG A 221 -1.46 11.79 7.42
C ARG A 221 -1.58 10.83 6.23
N CYS A 222 -0.45 10.32 5.78
CA CYS A 222 -0.33 9.23 4.82
C CYS A 222 0.46 8.09 5.45
N PHE A 223 0.23 6.88 4.96
CA PHE A 223 0.97 5.70 5.32
C PHE A 223 1.44 5.01 4.04
N VAL A 224 2.75 4.85 3.87
CA VAL A 224 3.36 4.17 2.71
C VAL A 224 3.76 2.76 3.11
N LYS A 225 3.14 1.77 2.45
CA LYS A 225 3.33 0.33 2.69
C LYS A 225 4.63 -0.18 2.08
N ASN A 226 5.04 -1.39 2.50
CA ASN A 226 6.17 -2.15 1.95
C ASN A 226 7.44 -1.29 1.87
N CYS A 227 7.91 -0.95 3.06
CA CYS A 227 9.11 -0.16 3.30
C CYS A 227 10.34 -0.97 2.92
N GLU A 228 10.55 -1.10 1.62
CA GLU A 228 11.73 -1.71 1.06
C GLU A 228 12.68 -0.60 0.61
N PRO A 229 13.99 -0.73 0.87
CA PRO A 229 14.96 0.30 0.53
C PRO A 229 14.97 0.59 -0.96
N ARG A 230 15.05 1.86 -1.36
CA ARG A 230 15.09 2.25 -2.78
C ARG A 230 16.50 2.52 -3.30
N ASP A 231 17.42 2.76 -2.38
CA ASP A 231 18.83 3.05 -2.62
C ASP A 231 19.68 2.45 -1.50
N CYS A 232 21.00 2.58 -1.61
CA CYS A 232 21.92 1.99 -0.64
C CYS A 232 21.90 2.74 0.70
N ASP A 233 21.53 4.01 0.70
CA ASP A 233 21.44 4.84 1.91
C ASP A 233 20.29 4.34 2.80
N GLU A 234 19.11 4.11 2.22
CA GLU A 234 17.99 3.49 2.91
C GLU A 234 18.31 2.04 3.35
N VAL A 235 19.10 1.28 2.59
CA VAL A 235 19.53 -0.08 3.01
C VAL A 235 20.37 0.01 4.28
N ARG A 236 21.31 0.96 4.35
CA ARG A 236 22.14 1.19 5.53
C ARG A 236 21.28 1.52 6.75
N GLU A 237 20.37 2.48 6.62
CA GLU A 237 19.56 2.97 7.75
C GLU A 237 18.53 1.95 8.23
N THR A 238 17.80 1.32 7.30
CA THR A 238 16.69 0.43 7.67
C THR A 238 17.15 -0.96 8.09
N ARG A 239 18.29 -1.42 7.57
CA ARG A 239 18.81 -2.77 7.83
C ARG A 239 20.10 -2.81 8.66
N ASN A 240 20.60 -1.66 9.12
CA ASN A 240 21.89 -1.52 9.80
C ASN A 240 23.05 -2.19 9.04
N ALA A 241 22.99 -2.16 7.71
CA ALA A 241 23.99 -2.78 6.85
C ALA A 241 25.19 -1.83 6.70
N THR A 242 26.39 -2.28 7.06
CA THR A 242 27.62 -1.47 6.97
C THR A 242 28.66 -2.06 6.00
N THR A 243 28.38 -3.24 5.45
CA THR A 243 29.28 -3.97 4.57
C THR A 243 28.95 -3.70 3.11
N ASP A 244 29.98 -3.43 2.30
CA ASP A 244 29.81 -3.33 0.85
C ASP A 244 29.37 -4.67 0.25
N GLY A 245 28.55 -4.62 -0.79
CA GLY A 245 28.04 -5.84 -1.40
C GLY A 245 26.77 -5.66 -2.20
N HIS A 246 26.17 -6.78 -2.58
CA HIS A 246 24.93 -6.77 -3.34
C HIS A 246 23.71 -6.71 -2.44
N TYR A 247 22.87 -5.70 -2.65
CA TYR A 247 21.60 -5.52 -1.96
C TYR A 247 20.45 -5.46 -2.95
N HIS A 248 19.26 -5.78 -2.45
CA HIS A 248 18.04 -5.61 -3.21
C HIS A 248 17.40 -4.28 -2.84
N VAL A 249 17.09 -3.49 -3.85
CA VAL A 249 16.39 -2.21 -3.71
C VAL A 249 15.16 -2.18 -4.60
N TRP A 250 14.18 -1.35 -4.25
CA TRP A 250 12.94 -1.21 -4.98
C TRP A 250 12.93 0.05 -5.83
N VAL A 251 12.81 -0.12 -7.14
CA VAL A 251 12.85 0.97 -8.11
C VAL A 251 11.59 0.88 -8.98
N TYR A 252 10.73 1.89 -8.92
CA TYR A 252 9.43 1.95 -9.62
C TYR A 252 8.57 0.67 -9.53
N GLY A 253 8.51 0.07 -8.35
CA GLY A 253 7.71 -1.14 -8.10
C GLY A 253 8.38 -2.46 -8.49
N ASN A 254 9.65 -2.43 -8.89
CA ASN A 254 10.43 -3.63 -9.23
C ASN A 254 11.59 -3.80 -8.25
N LYS A 255 11.85 -5.05 -7.86
CA LYS A 255 12.98 -5.40 -7.00
C LYS A 255 14.21 -5.65 -7.86
N VAL A 256 15.24 -4.80 -7.71
CA VAL A 256 16.51 -4.89 -8.46
C VAL A 256 17.67 -5.20 -7.54
N LYS A 257 18.70 -5.84 -8.08
CA LYS A 257 19.95 -6.11 -7.37
C LYS A 257 20.99 -5.07 -7.76
N VAL A 258 21.43 -4.27 -6.79
CA VAL A 258 22.48 -3.25 -6.96
C VAL A 258 23.67 -3.58 -6.07
N TYR A 259 24.85 -3.13 -6.44
CA TYR A 259 26.03 -3.19 -5.59
C TYR A 259 26.16 -1.87 -4.82
N CYS A 260 26.15 -1.94 -3.49
CA CYS A 260 26.34 -0.80 -2.63
C CYS A 260 27.80 -0.71 -2.19
N TYR A 261 28.40 0.45 -2.41
CA TYR A 261 29.79 0.74 -2.07
C TYR A 261 29.88 1.89 -1.06
N GLY A 262 30.79 1.76 -0.09
CA GLY A 262 30.92 2.73 1.00
C GLY A 262 29.77 2.64 2.00
N MET A 263 29.26 1.45 2.31
CA MET A 263 28.19 1.21 3.27
C MET A 263 28.56 1.63 4.71
N ALA A 264 29.86 1.70 5.02
CA ALA A 264 30.37 2.26 6.27
C ALA A 264 30.36 3.81 6.30
N SER A 265 30.07 4.47 5.18
CA SER A 265 30.05 5.93 5.08
C SER A 265 28.64 6.52 5.25
N LEU A 266 28.55 7.83 5.44
CA LEU A 266 27.30 8.59 5.54
C LEU A 266 26.48 8.64 4.25
N HIS A 267 27.07 8.35 3.09
CA HIS A 267 26.33 8.32 1.82
C HIS A 267 26.91 7.22 0.92
N PRO A 268 26.45 5.97 1.05
CA PRO A 268 26.85 4.90 0.16
C PRO A 268 26.42 5.21 -1.27
N LYS A 269 27.10 4.57 -2.23
CA LYS A 269 26.88 4.77 -3.66
C LYS A 269 26.38 3.49 -4.30
N GLU A 270 25.46 3.65 -5.24
CA GLU A 270 24.83 2.58 -5.99
C GLU A 270 25.58 2.29 -7.28
N TYR A 271 25.77 1.00 -7.56
CA TYR A 271 26.43 0.53 -8.75
C TYR A 271 25.67 -0.61 -9.41
N LEU A 272 25.59 -0.61 -10.74
CA LEU A 272 25.16 -1.78 -11.52
C LEU A 272 26.39 -2.60 -11.90
N THR A 273 26.34 -3.90 -11.67
CA THR A 273 27.40 -4.82 -12.10
C THR A 273 27.17 -5.21 -13.55
N VAL A 274 28.20 -5.06 -14.37
CA VAL A 274 28.14 -5.24 -15.83
C VAL A 274 29.32 -6.09 -16.30
N ASN A 275 29.21 -6.68 -17.50
CA ASN A 275 30.31 -7.47 -18.07
C ASN A 275 31.34 -6.53 -18.74
N PRO A 276 32.62 -6.50 -18.29
CA PRO A 276 33.67 -5.65 -18.87
C PRO A 276 34.02 -5.98 -20.33
N GLU A 277 33.71 -7.19 -20.81
CA GLU A 277 33.93 -7.57 -22.21
C GLU A 277 32.98 -6.81 -23.16
N THR A 278 31.72 -6.64 -22.73
CA THR A 278 30.65 -5.99 -23.50
C THR A 278 30.36 -4.56 -23.06
N ASN A 279 31.00 -4.06 -22.00
CA ASN A 279 30.86 -2.69 -21.50
C ASN A 279 32.21 -1.98 -21.50
N PHE A 280 32.44 -1.18 -22.54
CA PHE A 280 33.71 -0.48 -22.75
C PHE A 280 33.51 0.84 -23.48
N ALA A 281 34.51 1.71 -23.41
CA ALA A 281 34.59 2.99 -24.09
C ALA A 281 36.02 3.21 -24.63
N GLU A 282 36.13 3.64 -25.88
CA GLU A 282 37.40 3.81 -26.60
C GLU A 282 37.46 5.17 -27.29
N PHE A 283 38.54 5.89 -27.01
CA PHE A 283 39.03 6.99 -27.83
C PHE A 283 40.20 6.45 -28.65
N TYR A 284 40.05 6.41 -29.97
CA TYR A 284 41.04 5.82 -30.86
C TYR A 284 42.28 6.72 -30.97
N ASP A 285 43.44 6.10 -30.96
CA ASP A 285 44.76 6.72 -30.81
C ASP A 285 45.47 7.06 -32.12
N LYS A 286 44.83 6.83 -33.28
CA LYS A 286 45.45 7.07 -34.59
C LYS A 286 44.75 8.15 -35.40
N ARG A 287 45.55 8.85 -36.20
CA ARG A 287 45.13 9.87 -37.17
C ARG A 287 45.73 9.60 -38.54
N LEU A 288 44.89 9.62 -39.58
CA LEU A 288 45.35 9.45 -40.96
C LEU A 288 46.28 10.59 -41.39
N LEU A 289 47.35 10.25 -42.12
CA LEU A 289 48.21 11.24 -42.78
C LEU A 289 47.44 12.02 -43.86
N TYR A 290 46.43 11.38 -44.48
CA TYR A 290 45.53 11.98 -45.46
C TYR A 290 44.13 12.17 -44.86
N PRO A 291 43.84 13.30 -44.18
CA PRO A 291 42.66 13.46 -43.33
C PRO A 291 41.33 13.52 -44.09
N PHE A 292 41.34 13.69 -45.42
CA PHE A 292 40.11 13.73 -46.23
C PHE A 292 39.76 12.39 -46.87
N THR A 293 40.39 11.30 -46.40
CA THR A 293 40.16 9.94 -46.91
C THR A 293 39.51 9.04 -45.85
N CYS A 294 38.84 7.98 -46.29
CA CYS A 294 38.36 6.89 -45.44
C CYS A 294 38.76 5.55 -46.05
N PRO A 295 39.98 5.05 -45.79
CA PRO A 295 40.46 3.81 -46.38
C PRO A 295 39.68 2.60 -45.86
N TYR A 296 39.79 1.47 -46.57
CA TYR A 296 39.19 0.18 -46.20
C TYR A 296 37.67 0.20 -46.00
N ASN A 297 36.95 1.06 -46.73
CA ASN A 297 35.50 1.27 -46.58
C ASN A 297 35.08 1.58 -45.13
N GLY A 298 35.95 2.26 -44.36
CA GLY A 298 35.71 2.60 -42.96
C GLY A 298 35.97 1.49 -41.95
N MET A 299 36.39 0.30 -42.42
CA MET A 299 36.85 -0.76 -41.52
C MET A 299 38.13 -0.34 -40.80
N ARG A 300 38.21 -0.71 -39.51
CA ARG A 300 39.40 -0.42 -38.71
C ARG A 300 40.57 -1.23 -39.22
N ASN A 301 41.69 -0.56 -39.43
CA ASN A 301 42.96 -1.18 -39.73
C ASN A 301 44.07 -0.43 -38.99
N ASP A 302 44.65 -1.06 -37.98
CA ASP A 302 45.70 -0.46 -37.15
C ASP A 302 47.04 -0.34 -37.92
N SER A 303 47.15 -0.98 -39.09
CA SER A 303 48.29 -0.89 -40.05
C SER A 303 48.10 0.22 -41.10
N CYS A 304 47.30 1.25 -40.82
CA CYS A 304 47.09 2.39 -41.71
C CYS A 304 48.35 3.25 -41.91
N GLN A 305 48.36 4.07 -42.97
CA GLN A 305 49.27 5.21 -43.09
C GLN A 305 48.77 6.35 -42.19
N CYS A 306 49.08 6.25 -40.91
CA CYS A 306 48.57 7.08 -39.84
C CYS A 306 49.66 7.36 -38.80
N ALA A 307 49.51 8.46 -38.08
CA ALA A 307 50.34 8.82 -36.93
C ALA A 307 49.55 8.61 -35.63
N ASP A 308 50.24 8.39 -34.53
CA ASP A 308 49.61 8.33 -33.21
C ASP A 308 49.24 9.75 -32.76
N GLU A 309 47.99 9.94 -32.32
CA GLU A 309 47.43 11.21 -31.86
C GLU A 309 47.15 11.10 -30.36
N LEU A 310 47.98 11.77 -29.56
CA LEU A 310 47.89 11.75 -28.09
C LEU A 310 46.90 12.78 -27.53
N THR A 311 46.34 13.65 -28.38
CA THR A 311 45.35 14.67 -28.02
C THR A 311 43.96 14.30 -28.57
N PRO A 312 42.88 14.32 -27.76
CA PRO A 312 42.75 14.83 -26.40
C PRO A 312 42.87 13.71 -25.32
N ASN A 313 43.91 12.87 -25.37
CA ASN A 313 44.15 11.68 -24.52
C ASN A 313 43.34 10.44 -24.95
N PRO A 314 43.79 9.71 -25.99
CA PRO A 314 43.13 8.49 -26.41
C PRO A 314 43.25 7.40 -25.34
N GLY A 315 42.36 6.41 -25.37
CA GLY A 315 42.43 5.30 -24.44
C GLY A 315 41.30 4.31 -24.58
N MET A 316 41.38 3.22 -23.82
CA MET A 316 40.38 2.15 -23.80
C MET A 316 40.06 1.82 -22.35
N THR A 317 38.81 1.97 -21.96
CA THR A 317 38.33 1.70 -20.60
C THR A 317 37.24 0.65 -20.61
N ARG A 318 37.39 -0.37 -19.77
CA ARG A 318 36.37 -1.42 -19.51
C ARG A 318 35.75 -1.22 -18.15
N PHE A 319 34.47 -1.55 -18.01
CA PHE A 319 33.71 -1.28 -16.79
C PHE A 319 33.22 -2.59 -16.17
N HIS A 320 33.53 -2.81 -14.90
CA HIS A 320 33.02 -3.95 -14.11
C HIS A 320 31.76 -3.56 -13.35
N LYS A 321 31.68 -2.29 -12.93
CA LYS A 321 30.47 -1.69 -12.39
C LYS A 321 30.33 -0.25 -12.86
N ILE A 322 29.10 0.21 -13.00
CA ILE A 322 28.77 1.60 -13.39
C ILE A 322 27.98 2.27 -12.28
N GLN A 323 28.37 3.48 -11.89
CA GLN A 323 27.68 4.23 -10.84
C GLN A 323 26.34 4.73 -11.37
N VAL A 324 25.28 4.55 -10.59
CA VAL A 324 23.92 4.97 -10.97
C VAL A 324 23.28 5.83 -9.89
N ASP A 325 22.47 6.79 -10.32
CA ASP A 325 21.54 7.52 -9.49
C ASP A 325 20.15 6.93 -9.73
N LEU A 326 19.66 6.15 -8.77
CA LEU A 326 18.36 5.47 -8.85
C LEU A 326 17.17 6.43 -8.67
N HIS A 327 17.39 7.61 -8.10
CA HIS A 327 16.35 8.61 -7.93
C HIS A 327 16.06 9.35 -9.24
N ASN A 328 17.12 9.79 -9.92
CA ASN A 328 17.01 10.51 -11.20
C ASN A 328 17.10 9.58 -12.42
N MET A 329 17.35 8.30 -12.20
CA MET A 329 17.56 7.28 -13.23
C MET A 329 18.64 7.69 -14.22
N ARG A 330 19.83 8.03 -13.71
CA ARG A 330 20.99 8.47 -14.50
C ARG A 330 22.21 7.62 -14.20
N VAL A 331 23.07 7.46 -15.20
CA VAL A 331 24.40 6.84 -15.02
C VAL A 331 25.41 7.97 -14.87
N LYS A 332 26.34 7.84 -13.93
CA LYS A 332 27.47 8.75 -13.81
C LYS A 332 28.61 8.23 -14.69
N LEU A 333 28.98 9.01 -15.71
CA LEU A 333 29.86 8.56 -16.78
C LEU A 333 31.35 8.60 -16.40
N ASP A 334 31.73 9.55 -15.56
CA ASP A 334 33.14 9.83 -15.21
C ASP A 334 33.65 9.05 -13.98
N ASP A 335 32.88 8.07 -13.49
CA ASP A 335 33.29 7.27 -12.34
C ASP A 335 34.33 6.21 -12.72
N LYS A 336 35.48 6.24 -12.04
CA LYS A 336 36.65 5.38 -12.33
C LYS A 336 36.79 4.20 -11.38
N LEU A 337 35.97 4.12 -10.33
CA LEU A 337 36.22 3.25 -9.18
C LEU A 337 36.25 1.77 -9.55
N PHE A 338 35.35 1.34 -10.44
CA PHE A 338 35.21 -0.05 -10.88
C PHE A 338 35.46 -0.22 -12.38
N SER A 339 36.34 0.60 -12.94
CA SER A 339 36.78 0.49 -14.33
C SER A 339 38.26 0.11 -14.42
N THR A 340 38.67 -0.39 -15.57
CA THR A 340 40.06 -0.72 -15.89
C THR A 340 40.41 -0.08 -17.22
N THR A 341 41.41 0.79 -17.20
CA THR A 341 41.97 1.38 -18.42
C THR A 341 43.03 0.44 -18.96
N GLU A 342 42.77 -0.17 -20.12
CA GLU A 342 43.71 -1.10 -20.75
C GLU A 342 44.90 -0.38 -21.38
N ARG A 343 44.63 0.76 -22.04
CA ARG A 343 45.62 1.57 -22.76
C ARG A 343 45.23 3.04 -22.71
N GLY A 344 46.23 3.93 -22.68
CA GLY A 344 46.03 5.38 -22.74
C GLY A 344 45.32 5.96 -21.51
N GLY A 345 44.51 6.99 -21.72
CA GLY A 345 43.72 7.68 -20.71
C GLY A 345 42.41 7.00 -20.35
N PHE A 346 41.83 7.39 -19.21
CA PHE A 346 40.46 7.01 -18.87
C PHE A 346 39.49 7.62 -19.87
N VAL A 347 38.63 6.79 -20.43
CA VAL A 347 37.54 7.19 -21.32
C VAL A 347 36.22 6.98 -20.58
N PRO A 348 35.39 8.02 -20.40
CA PRO A 348 34.12 7.91 -19.68
C PRO A 348 33.16 6.88 -20.27
N TYR A 349 32.31 6.31 -19.41
CA TYR A 349 31.33 5.33 -19.85
C TYR A 349 30.39 5.89 -20.92
N ALA A 350 29.97 5.05 -21.87
CA ALA A 350 29.06 5.44 -22.96
C ALA A 350 29.56 6.60 -23.85
N THR A 351 30.86 6.89 -23.83
CA THR A 351 31.52 7.86 -24.72
C THR A 351 32.47 7.18 -25.68
N ALA A 352 32.72 7.81 -26.82
CA ALA A 352 33.75 7.38 -27.76
C ALA A 352 34.31 8.58 -28.49
N GLY A 353 35.48 8.41 -29.10
CA GLY A 353 36.19 9.48 -29.77
C GLY A 353 37.32 8.99 -30.66
N ASP A 354 37.80 9.85 -31.53
CA ASP A 354 38.95 9.67 -32.41
C ASP A 354 39.36 11.03 -33.00
N CYS A 355 40.50 11.09 -33.66
CA CYS A 355 40.83 12.20 -34.55
C CYS A 355 41.24 11.63 -35.90
N TYR A 356 40.58 10.54 -36.30
CA TYR A 356 41.09 9.65 -37.33
C TYR A 356 41.03 10.29 -38.71
N SER A 357 39.91 10.94 -39.02
CA SER A 357 39.62 11.55 -40.32
C SER A 357 38.74 12.78 -40.17
N ALA A 358 38.81 13.67 -41.16
CA ALA A 358 37.99 14.86 -41.29
C ALA A 358 36.72 14.65 -42.14
N VAL A 359 36.55 13.45 -42.72
CA VAL A 359 35.31 12.99 -43.38
C VAL A 359 34.58 11.96 -42.49
N ASN A 360 33.39 11.52 -42.89
CA ASN A 360 32.56 10.56 -42.14
C ASN A 360 33.23 9.16 -42.05
N CYS A 361 34.23 9.01 -41.18
CA CYS A 361 35.04 7.81 -41.02
C CYS A 361 35.37 7.53 -39.54
N PRO A 362 34.36 7.34 -38.68
CA PRO A 362 34.58 7.26 -37.25
C PRO A 362 35.29 5.95 -36.88
N GLN A 363 36.22 5.97 -35.92
CA GLN A 363 36.99 4.79 -35.46
C GLN A 363 36.90 4.51 -33.96
N GLY A 364 36.65 5.54 -33.15
CA GLY A 364 36.35 5.38 -31.71
C GLY A 364 35.13 4.50 -31.50
N ARG A 365 34.98 3.83 -30.36
CA ARG A 365 33.84 2.93 -30.13
C ARG A 365 33.45 2.85 -28.66
N PHE A 366 32.19 2.54 -28.41
CA PHE A 366 31.75 2.08 -27.09
C PHE A 366 30.69 1.01 -27.23
N SER A 367 30.47 0.30 -26.14
CA SER A 367 29.39 -0.68 -26.00
C SER A 367 28.73 -0.53 -24.63
N ILE A 368 27.39 -0.57 -24.63
CA ILE A 368 26.55 -0.57 -23.42
C ILE A 368 25.72 -1.85 -23.43
N ASP A 369 25.92 -2.68 -22.41
CA ASP A 369 25.21 -3.93 -22.22
C ASP A 369 24.77 -4.06 -20.76
N LEU A 370 23.48 -3.77 -20.53
CA LEU A 370 22.83 -3.80 -19.22
C LEU A 370 22.03 -5.09 -18.98
N ARG A 371 22.22 -6.13 -19.78
CA ARG A 371 21.49 -7.39 -19.62
C ARG A 371 21.74 -7.99 -18.24
N GLY A 372 20.70 -8.56 -17.64
CA GLY A 372 20.76 -9.16 -16.30
C GLY A 372 20.77 -8.16 -15.14
N THR A 373 20.82 -6.85 -15.39
CA THR A 373 20.78 -5.82 -14.33
C THR A 373 19.35 -5.42 -13.94
N GLY A 374 18.36 -5.74 -14.77
CA GLY A 374 16.98 -5.24 -14.64
C GLY A 374 16.76 -3.84 -15.23
N PHE A 375 17.80 -3.23 -15.82
CA PHE A 375 17.73 -1.90 -16.44
C PHE A 375 17.94 -1.98 -17.96
N ARG A 376 17.42 -0.97 -18.67
CA ARG A 376 17.62 -0.79 -20.11
C ARG A 376 17.86 0.67 -20.46
N VAL A 377 18.48 0.88 -21.63
CA VAL A 377 18.68 2.21 -22.19
C VAL A 377 17.36 2.75 -22.75
N SER A 378 17.03 4.01 -22.43
CA SER A 378 15.78 4.67 -22.84
C SER A 378 15.82 4.93 -24.34
N GLN A 379 14.67 4.75 -24.98
CA GLN A 379 14.51 5.08 -26.40
C GLN A 379 14.67 6.58 -26.66
N LYS A 380 14.42 7.42 -25.63
CA LYS A 380 14.59 8.88 -25.70
C LYS A 380 16.03 9.33 -25.47
N THR A 381 16.94 8.43 -25.10
CA THR A 381 18.36 8.78 -24.94
C THR A 381 18.91 9.23 -26.29
N ALA A 382 19.38 10.47 -26.35
CA ALA A 382 20.15 10.96 -27.48
C ALA A 382 21.63 10.96 -27.10
N TRP A 383 22.48 10.99 -28.10
CA TRP A 383 23.92 11.12 -27.96
C TRP A 383 24.33 12.38 -28.71
N MET A 384 25.16 13.23 -28.10
CA MET A 384 25.49 14.55 -28.65
C MET A 384 26.87 14.55 -29.28
N HIS A 385 26.99 15.28 -30.39
CA HIS A 385 28.25 15.46 -31.09
C HIS A 385 29.00 16.66 -30.52
N GLU A 386 30.31 16.53 -30.38
CA GLU A 386 31.19 17.60 -29.95
C GLU A 386 32.32 17.78 -30.98
N GLY A 387 32.51 19.00 -31.48
CA GLY A 387 33.51 19.36 -32.50
C GLY A 387 32.94 19.74 -33.86
N HIS A 388 33.77 20.40 -34.68
CA HIS A 388 33.36 21.03 -35.96
C HIS A 388 33.01 20.05 -37.10
N ARG A 389 33.33 18.75 -36.97
CA ARG A 389 33.09 17.69 -37.99
C ARG A 389 32.75 16.33 -37.37
N ALA A 390 32.10 16.34 -36.21
CA ALA A 390 31.77 15.12 -35.50
C ALA A 390 30.66 14.33 -36.22
N PHE A 391 30.87 13.01 -36.34
CA PHE A 391 29.94 12.08 -36.96
C PHE A 391 29.84 10.80 -36.12
N SER A 392 28.63 10.25 -35.98
CA SER A 392 28.39 9.00 -35.24
C SER A 392 27.31 8.17 -35.91
N GLU A 393 27.43 6.86 -35.76
CA GLU A 393 26.37 5.92 -36.09
C GLU A 393 26.04 5.11 -34.83
N VAL A 394 24.77 5.11 -34.41
CA VAL A 394 24.29 4.43 -33.20
C VAL A 394 23.38 3.26 -33.59
N LYS A 395 23.86 2.03 -33.41
CA LYS A 395 23.06 0.83 -33.66
C LYS A 395 22.40 0.37 -32.37
N ARG A 396 21.07 0.51 -32.29
CA ARG A 396 20.26 -0.04 -31.20
C ARG A 396 19.74 -1.44 -31.57
N ASN A 397 20.24 -2.48 -30.93
CA ASN A 397 19.67 -3.80 -31.07
C ASN A 397 18.49 -3.95 -30.08
N THR A 398 17.32 -4.34 -30.59
CA THR A 398 16.10 -4.61 -29.78
C THR A 398 16.28 -5.81 -28.85
N VAL A 399 17.28 -6.66 -29.14
CA VAL A 399 17.82 -7.67 -28.24
C VAL A 399 19.13 -7.13 -27.64
N SER A 400 19.01 -6.03 -26.89
CA SER A 400 20.00 -5.42 -25.99
C SER A 400 21.47 -5.52 -26.40
N GLN A 401 21.87 -4.67 -27.35
CA GLN A 401 23.26 -4.28 -27.61
C GLN A 401 23.24 -2.88 -28.26
N LEU A 402 24.03 -1.94 -27.76
CA LEU A 402 24.22 -0.63 -28.37
C LEU A 402 25.67 -0.48 -28.79
N TRP A 403 25.90 -0.29 -30.09
CA TRP A 403 27.23 -0.08 -30.67
C TRP A 403 27.26 1.29 -31.34
N CYS A 404 28.18 2.16 -30.93
CA CYS A 404 28.33 3.46 -31.57
C CYS A 404 29.77 3.97 -31.56
N ARG A 405 30.04 4.91 -32.46
CA ARG A 405 31.33 5.59 -32.62
C ARG A 405 31.16 7.11 -32.49
N PHE A 406 31.81 7.73 -31.51
CA PHE A 406 31.98 9.17 -31.24
C PHE A 406 30.87 10.02 -30.58
N ILE A 407 30.85 10.13 -29.24
CA ILE A 407 29.83 10.88 -28.47
C ILE A 407 30.38 11.39 -27.11
N TYR A 408 29.97 12.59 -26.66
CA TYR A 408 29.89 13.01 -25.25
C TYR A 408 28.44 13.43 -24.90
N ASN A 409 27.90 13.11 -23.71
CA ASN A 409 26.58 13.65 -23.30
C ASN A 409 26.42 13.87 -21.78
N TYR A 410 25.92 15.05 -21.39
CA TYR A 410 25.57 15.47 -20.03
C TYR A 410 24.08 15.24 -19.65
N SER A 411 23.27 14.56 -20.46
CA SER A 411 21.89 14.22 -20.07
C SER A 411 21.39 12.92 -20.68
N SER A 412 21.53 11.84 -19.92
CA SER A 412 20.86 10.56 -20.18
C SER A 412 19.89 10.24 -19.04
N VAL A 413 18.61 10.52 -19.23
CA VAL A 413 17.52 10.05 -18.35
C VAL A 413 17.03 8.70 -18.84
N PHE A 414 17.05 7.69 -17.97
CA PHE A 414 16.63 6.32 -18.27
C PHE A 414 15.27 5.98 -17.66
N TYR A 415 14.42 5.21 -18.37
CA TYR A 415 13.27 4.53 -17.77
C TYR A 415 12.93 3.18 -18.45
N CYS A 416 12.43 2.31 -17.57
CA CYS A 416 11.63 1.08 -17.73
C CYS A 416 12.34 -0.29 -17.78
N PHE A 417 11.90 -1.09 -16.82
CA PHE A 417 11.99 -2.54 -16.64
C PHE A 417 11.43 -3.32 -17.82
N GLY A 418 12.00 -4.51 -18.04
CA GLY A 418 11.49 -5.56 -18.92
C GLY A 418 11.21 -6.81 -18.10
#